data_AF-A0A9P4Y8B9-F1
#
_entry.id   AF-A0A9P4Y8B9-F1
#
_cell.length_a   1.000
_cell.length_b   1.000
_cell.length_c   1.000
_cell.angle_alpha   90.00
_cell.angle_beta   90.00
_cell.angle_gamma   90.00
#
_symmetry.space_group_name_H-M   'P 1'
#
loop_
_entity.id
_entity.type
_entity.pdbx_description
1 polymer ?
#
loop_
_entity_poly.entity_id
_entity_poly.type
_entity_poly.pdbx_seq_one_letter_code
_entity_poly.pdbx_strand_id
1 'polypeptide(L)'
;MYCQNRAFQSLVQHNVEVIETPDRGCGVRSNQCFEPGQLILKYTGEVVTRAECERRMKQEYKNTQCYYFMAFDQNLIIDATNGNIARFVNHSCDPNCRMEKWIVRGLPTIGLFAGNNRIMAGEELTFDYDFDPFSTKKQKCLCGSANCRGVL
;
A
#
# COMPACT_ATOMS: atom_id res chain seq x y z
N MET A 1 -0.88 25.41 -22.41
CA MET A 1 -0.75 25.08 -20.98
C MET A 1 -1.27 23.66 -20.80
N TYR A 2 -0.40 22.68 -20.52
CA TYR A 2 -0.80 21.27 -20.38
C TYR A 2 -0.96 20.95 -18.89
N CYS A 3 -2.04 20.26 -18.53
CA CYS A 3 -2.30 19.85 -17.14
C CYS A 3 -1.30 18.76 -16.72
N GLN A 4 -0.46 19.05 -15.72
CA GLN A 4 0.53 18.12 -15.17
C GLN A 4 -0.05 17.17 -14.10
N ASN A 5 -1.26 17.45 -13.59
CA ASN A 5 -1.94 16.60 -12.59
C ASN A 5 -2.64 15.38 -13.24
N ARG A 6 -1.86 14.56 -13.94
CA ARG A 6 -2.32 13.35 -14.62
C ARG A 6 -1.51 12.11 -14.23
N ALA A 7 -0.77 12.17 -13.12
CA ALA A 7 0.14 11.13 -12.68
C ALA A 7 -0.51 9.73 -12.66
N PHE A 8 -1.75 9.62 -12.15
CA PHE A 8 -2.49 8.35 -12.19
C PHE A 8 -2.82 7.86 -13.60
N GLN A 9 -3.03 8.75 -14.57
CA GLN A 9 -3.34 8.38 -15.96
C GLN A 9 -2.07 8.02 -16.75
N SER A 10 -0.93 8.61 -16.40
CA SER A 10 0.36 8.40 -17.06
C SER A 10 1.28 7.40 -16.34
N LEU A 11 0.77 6.72 -15.30
CA LEU A 11 1.60 5.83 -14.49
C LEU A 11 2.07 4.62 -15.31
N VAL A 12 3.38 4.47 -15.44
CA VAL A 12 4.02 3.29 -16.04
C VAL A 12 4.40 2.34 -14.91
N GLN A 13 3.85 1.12 -14.93
CA GLN A 13 3.96 0.16 -13.82
C GLN A 13 5.32 -0.57 -13.72
N HIS A 14 6.27 -0.32 -14.63
CA HIS A 14 7.53 -1.08 -14.73
C HIS A 14 8.67 -0.60 -13.80
N ASN A 15 8.40 0.37 -12.92
CA ASN A 15 9.43 1.05 -12.13
C ASN A 15 9.66 0.44 -10.74
N VAL A 16 9.02 -0.69 -10.47
CA VAL A 16 9.14 -1.45 -9.21
C VAL A 16 9.14 -2.94 -9.52
N GLU A 17 9.61 -3.74 -8.57
CA GLU A 17 9.55 -5.20 -8.65
C GLU A 17 9.22 -5.81 -7.28
N VAL A 18 8.72 -7.05 -7.31
CA VAL A 18 8.49 -7.85 -6.10
C VAL A 18 9.79 -8.55 -5.73
N ILE A 19 10.18 -8.46 -4.46
CA ILE A 19 11.35 -9.12 -3.90
C ILE A 19 10.92 -10.06 -2.76
N GLU A 20 11.73 -11.09 -2.47
CA GLU A 20 11.61 -11.82 -1.22
C GLU A 20 12.41 -11.11 -0.12
N THR A 21 11.77 -10.86 1.01
CA THR A 21 12.42 -10.33 2.21
C THR A 21 12.78 -11.50 3.13
N PRO A 22 13.83 -11.36 3.96
CA PRO A 22 14.27 -12.45 4.84
C PRO A 22 13.23 -12.89 5.88
N ASP A 23 12.31 -12.00 6.27
CA ASP A 23 11.51 -12.15 7.49
C ASP A 23 10.05 -11.69 7.37
N ARG A 24 9.68 -10.96 6.32
CA ARG A 24 8.33 -10.39 6.11
C ARG A 24 7.61 -10.97 4.90
N GLY A 25 8.20 -11.96 4.23
CA GLY A 25 7.68 -12.55 3.00
C GLY A 25 7.97 -11.69 1.78
N CYS A 26 7.00 -11.48 0.90
CA CYS A 26 7.19 -10.61 -0.27
C CYS A 26 7.29 -9.13 0.14
N GLY A 27 8.14 -8.38 -0.53
CA GLY A 27 8.28 -6.93 -0.45
C GLY A 27 8.27 -6.30 -1.84
N VAL A 28 8.31 -4.97 -1.91
CA VAL A 28 8.42 -4.23 -3.18
C VAL A 28 9.66 -3.37 -3.15
N ARG A 29 10.43 -3.38 -4.24
CA ARG A 29 11.65 -2.60 -4.41
C ARG A 29 11.51 -1.62 -5.57
N SER A 30 12.12 -0.45 -5.45
CA SER A 30 12.21 0.50 -6.55
C SER A 30 13.27 0.10 -7.58
N ASN A 31 12.94 0.17 -8.86
CA ASN A 31 13.89 -0.02 -9.97
C ASN A 31 14.51 1.29 -10.47
N GLN A 32 14.05 2.43 -9.95
CA GLN A 32 14.57 3.76 -10.31
C GLN A 32 14.63 4.70 -9.10
N CYS A 33 15.10 5.93 -9.29
CA CYS A 33 14.94 6.95 -8.26
C CYS A 33 13.55 7.60 -8.34
N PHE A 34 12.94 7.89 -7.20
CA PHE A 34 11.73 8.72 -7.11
C PHE A 34 12.01 9.98 -6.30
N GLU A 35 11.63 11.13 -6.85
CA GLU A 35 11.67 12.41 -6.12
C GLU A 35 10.55 12.47 -5.07
N PRO A 36 10.72 13.28 -4.01
CA PRO A 36 9.69 13.47 -2.99
C PRO A 36 8.32 13.79 -3.58
N GLY A 37 7.28 13.10 -3.09
CA GLY A 37 5.90 13.29 -3.53
C GLY A 37 5.54 12.76 -4.92
N GLN A 38 6.43 12.03 -5.60
CA GLN A 38 6.07 11.36 -6.84
C GLN A 38 5.16 10.16 -6.61
N LEU A 39 4.18 9.96 -7.49
CA LEU A 39 3.33 8.77 -7.50
C LEU A 39 4.15 7.56 -7.97
N ILE A 40 4.18 6.50 -7.16
CA ILE A 40 4.92 5.27 -7.45
C ILE A 40 3.98 4.17 -7.95
N LEU A 41 2.91 3.89 -7.21
CA LEU A 41 1.95 2.84 -7.51
C LEU A 41 0.52 3.29 -7.22
N LYS A 42 -0.45 2.72 -7.93
CA LYS A 42 -1.84 2.74 -7.46
C LYS A 42 -2.04 1.55 -6.53
N TYR A 43 -2.79 1.72 -5.46
CA TYR A 43 -3.33 0.61 -4.70
C TYR A 43 -4.71 0.28 -5.27
N THR A 44 -4.77 -0.75 -6.10
CA THR A 44 -5.99 -1.14 -6.82
C THR A 44 -6.59 -2.40 -6.21
N GLY A 45 -7.91 -2.40 -6.07
CA GLY A 45 -8.69 -3.53 -5.62
C GLY A 45 -10.17 -3.26 -5.88
N GLU A 46 -11.02 -4.18 -5.45
CA GLU A 46 -12.46 -3.99 -5.50
C GLU A 46 -12.92 -3.04 -4.38
N VAL A 47 -13.72 -2.03 -4.70
CA VAL A 47 -14.31 -1.15 -3.68
C VAL A 47 -15.57 -1.83 -3.15
N VAL A 48 -15.53 -2.26 -1.90
CA VAL A 48 -16.62 -2.95 -1.21
C VAL A 48 -17.10 -2.16 -0.01
N THR A 49 -18.32 -2.46 0.45
CA THR A 49 -18.82 -1.90 1.70
C THR A 49 -18.23 -2.62 2.91
N ARG A 50 -18.28 -2.00 4.08
CA ARG A 50 -17.90 -2.63 5.36
C ARG A 50 -18.59 -3.97 5.60
N ALA A 51 -19.90 -4.04 5.33
CA ALA A 51 -20.68 -5.27 5.52
C ALA A 51 -20.19 -6.40 4.60
N GLU A 52 -19.87 -6.08 3.33
CA GLU A 52 -19.34 -7.05 2.38
C GLU A 52 -17.91 -7.49 2.76
N CYS A 53 -17.06 -6.56 3.17
CA CYS A 53 -15.73 -6.88 3.70
C CYS A 53 -15.82 -7.86 4.89
N GLU A 54 -16.70 -7.59 5.87
CA GLU A 54 -16.90 -8.47 7.02
C GLU A 54 -17.42 -9.86 6.61
N ARG A 55 -18.31 -9.94 5.62
CA ARG A 55 -18.80 -11.21 5.07
C ARG A 55 -17.65 -12.00 4.44
N ARG A 56 -16.84 -11.37 3.58
CA ARG A 56 -15.66 -11.98 2.94
C ARG A 56 -14.65 -12.47 3.97
N MET A 57 -14.34 -11.67 4.98
CA MET A 57 -13.45 -12.08 6.08
C MET A 57 -13.96 -13.32 6.82
N LYS A 58 -15.27 -13.42 7.07
CA LYS A 58 -15.86 -14.54 7.82
C LYS A 58 -16.04 -15.81 6.99
N GLN A 59 -16.28 -15.69 5.69
CA GLN A 59 -16.70 -16.80 4.84
C GLN A 59 -15.62 -17.23 3.84
N GLU A 60 -14.97 -16.28 3.16
CA GLU A 60 -14.07 -16.54 2.04
C GLU A 60 -12.60 -16.54 2.48
N TYR A 61 -12.22 -15.60 3.34
CA TYR A 61 -10.85 -15.42 3.81
C TYR A 61 -10.60 -15.93 5.24
N LYS A 62 -11.52 -16.77 5.74
CA LYS A 62 -11.48 -17.29 7.12
C LYS A 62 -10.16 -17.97 7.48
N ASN A 63 -9.52 -18.61 6.50
CA ASN A 63 -8.26 -19.35 6.67
C ASN A 63 -7.04 -18.61 6.07
N THR A 64 -7.23 -17.38 5.58
CA THR A 64 -6.15 -16.59 4.97
C THR A 64 -5.35 -15.89 6.06
N GLN A 65 -4.02 -15.93 5.96
CA GLN A 65 -3.13 -15.30 6.93
C GLN A 65 -2.87 -13.81 6.65
N CYS A 66 -3.04 -13.37 5.40
CA CYS A 66 -2.81 -11.99 4.96
C CYS A 66 -4.12 -11.35 4.50
N TYR A 67 -4.44 -10.18 5.03
CA TYR A 67 -5.60 -9.38 4.63
C TYR A 67 -5.09 -8.17 3.86
N TYR A 68 -5.71 -7.87 2.71
CA TYR A 68 -5.34 -6.74 1.85
C TYR A 68 -6.49 -5.72 1.78
N PHE A 69 -7.05 -5.41 2.96
CA PHE A 69 -8.15 -4.46 3.08
C PHE A 69 -7.61 -3.09 3.45
N MET A 70 -8.08 -2.05 2.77
CA MET A 70 -7.69 -0.68 3.10
C MET A 70 -8.91 0.24 3.21
N ALA A 71 -9.02 0.94 4.34
CA ALA A 71 -10.12 1.88 4.57
C ALA A 71 -10.06 3.06 3.61
N PHE A 72 -11.09 3.22 2.79
CA PHE A 72 -11.15 4.26 1.77
C PHE A 72 -11.92 5.49 2.24
N ASP A 73 -13.24 5.41 2.46
CA ASP A 73 -14.07 6.56 2.88
C ASP A 73 -15.46 6.10 3.32
N GLN A 74 -16.08 6.74 4.31
CA GLN A 74 -17.50 6.53 4.73
C GLN A 74 -18.04 5.09 4.61
N ASN A 75 -17.30 4.10 5.13
CA ASN A 75 -17.61 2.65 5.09
C ASN A 75 -17.30 1.89 3.79
N LEU A 76 -16.58 2.50 2.86
CA LEU A 76 -15.95 1.86 1.71
C LEU A 76 -14.54 1.38 2.06
N ILE A 77 -14.24 0.19 1.59
CA ILE A 77 -12.97 -0.52 1.81
C ILE A 77 -12.49 -1.00 0.44
N ILE A 78 -11.19 -0.86 0.18
CA ILE A 78 -10.57 -1.48 -0.99
C ILE A 78 -10.12 -2.88 -0.58
N ASP A 79 -10.68 -3.90 -1.23
CA ASP A 79 -10.23 -5.29 -1.18
C ASP A 79 -9.21 -5.53 -2.31
N ALA A 80 -7.93 -5.51 -1.97
CA ALA A 80 -6.82 -5.74 -2.90
C ALA A 80 -6.39 -7.22 -2.96
N THR A 81 -7.24 -8.18 -2.58
CA THR A 81 -6.92 -9.61 -2.68
C THR A 81 -6.58 -10.03 -4.11
N ASN A 82 -7.33 -9.51 -5.09
CA ASN A 82 -7.03 -9.62 -6.53
C ASN A 82 -6.38 -8.33 -7.08
N GLY A 83 -5.67 -7.61 -6.22
CA GLY A 83 -5.05 -6.32 -6.53
C GLY A 83 -3.73 -6.44 -7.30
N ASN A 84 -3.03 -5.31 -7.41
CA ASN A 84 -1.74 -5.25 -8.09
C ASN A 84 -0.55 -5.41 -7.12
N ILE A 85 0.66 -5.17 -7.62
CA ILE A 85 1.92 -5.27 -6.87
C ILE A 85 1.91 -4.47 -5.55
N ALA A 86 1.12 -3.39 -5.46
CA ALA A 86 1.08 -2.53 -4.27
C ALA A 86 0.64 -3.27 -3.00
N ARG A 87 -0.02 -4.44 -3.12
CA ARG A 87 -0.39 -5.29 -1.99
C ARG A 87 0.79 -5.91 -1.24
N PHE A 88 1.98 -5.92 -1.85
CA PHE A 88 3.21 -6.48 -1.26
C PHE A 88 4.10 -5.41 -0.60
N VAL A 89 3.67 -4.14 -0.60
CA VAL A 89 4.47 -3.06 0.00
C VAL A 89 4.40 -3.22 1.52
N ASN A 90 5.55 -3.44 2.16
CA ASN A 90 5.62 -3.76 3.58
C ASN A 90 5.44 -2.54 4.48
N HIS A 91 5.21 -2.85 5.76
CA HIS A 91 5.22 -1.86 6.83
C HIS A 91 6.63 -1.42 7.22
N SER A 92 6.80 -0.12 7.48
CA SER A 92 7.89 0.41 8.31
C SER A 92 7.38 1.47 9.28
N CYS A 93 7.93 1.51 10.50
CA CYS A 93 7.69 2.60 11.46
C CYS A 93 8.49 3.88 11.10
N ASP A 94 9.45 3.77 10.18
CA ASP A 94 10.15 4.88 9.54
C ASP A 94 10.08 4.67 8.02
N PRO A 95 8.91 4.93 7.40
CA PRO A 95 8.68 4.59 6.00
C PRO A 95 9.24 5.64 5.04
N ASN A 96 9.61 5.18 3.84
CA ASN A 96 10.00 6.07 2.73
C ASN A 96 8.83 6.43 1.80
N CYS A 97 7.65 5.82 1.97
CA CYS A 97 6.44 6.11 1.20
C CYS A 97 5.25 6.48 2.09
N ARG A 98 4.22 7.07 1.48
CA ARG A 98 2.92 7.34 2.11
C ARG A 98 1.77 6.99 1.18
N MET A 99 0.63 6.63 1.78
CA MET A 99 -0.61 6.39 1.04
C MET A 99 -1.45 7.67 0.97
N GLU A 100 -1.91 8.02 -0.22
CA GLU A 100 -2.80 9.17 -0.42
C GLU A 100 -4.07 8.77 -1.17
N LYS A 101 -5.20 9.37 -0.75
CA LYS A 101 -6.51 9.19 -1.37
C LYS A 101 -6.75 10.26 -2.42
N TRP A 102 -7.19 9.85 -3.60
CA TRP A 102 -7.44 10.71 -4.74
C TRP A 102 -8.77 10.33 -5.41
N ILE A 103 -9.42 11.30 -6.04
CA ILE A 103 -10.56 11.06 -6.93
C ILE A 103 -10.05 11.11 -8.37
N VAL A 104 -10.09 9.97 -9.06
CA VAL A 104 -9.64 9.85 -10.46
C VAL A 104 -10.86 9.50 -11.31
N ARG A 105 -11.28 10.42 -12.19
CA ARG A 105 -12.50 10.26 -13.03
C ARG A 105 -13.76 9.99 -12.19
N GLY A 106 -13.89 10.65 -11.05
CA GLY A 106 -15.02 10.45 -10.13
C GLY A 106 -14.94 9.16 -9.31
N LEU A 107 -13.91 8.32 -9.52
CA LEU A 107 -13.72 7.11 -8.77
C LEU A 107 -12.66 7.29 -7.67
N PRO A 108 -12.97 6.86 -6.45
CA PRO A 108 -12.00 6.86 -5.38
C PRO A 108 -10.82 5.91 -5.65
N THR A 109 -9.60 6.42 -5.49
CA THR A 109 -8.34 5.72 -5.82
C THR A 109 -7.29 6.01 -4.75
N ILE A 110 -6.55 5.00 -4.30
CA ILE A 110 -5.40 5.19 -3.42
C ILE A 110 -4.11 5.08 -4.25
N GLY A 111 -3.15 5.97 -3.99
CA GLY A 111 -1.81 5.92 -4.54
C GLY A 111 -0.77 5.79 -3.43
N LEU A 112 0.27 5.02 -3.70
CA LEU A 112 1.52 5.03 -2.95
C LEU A 112 2.42 6.12 -3.56
N PHE A 113 2.80 7.08 -2.74
CA PHE A 113 3.66 8.20 -3.13
C PHE A 113 4.99 8.12 -2.38
N ALA A 114 6.05 8.58 -3.02
CA ALA A 114 7.31 8.82 -2.34
C ALA A 114 7.10 9.83 -1.21
N GLY A 115 7.75 9.59 -0.07
CA GLY A 115 7.68 10.39 1.14
C GLY A 115 8.30 11.78 0.96
N ASN A 116 8.92 12.28 2.03
CA ASN A 116 9.58 13.59 2.02
C ASN A 116 11.00 13.53 1.46
N ASN A 117 11.59 12.34 1.43
CA ASN A 117 12.94 12.10 0.95
C ASN A 117 12.91 11.41 -0.41
N ARG A 118 13.99 11.58 -1.16
CA ARG A 118 14.22 10.87 -2.41
C ARG A 118 14.38 9.38 -2.12
N ILE A 119 13.76 8.54 -2.93
CA ILE A 119 13.94 7.09 -2.90
C ILE A 119 14.95 6.73 -3.99
N MET A 120 15.99 5.99 -3.64
CA MET A 120 16.98 5.52 -4.61
C MET A 120 16.57 4.20 -5.25
N ALA A 121 17.12 3.92 -6.44
CA ALA A 121 16.97 2.61 -7.07
C ALA A 121 17.57 1.53 -6.15
N GLY A 122 16.85 0.43 -5.97
CA GLY A 122 17.22 -0.67 -5.09
C GLY A 122 16.66 -0.58 -3.67
N GLU A 123 16.03 0.53 -3.27
CA GLU A 123 15.39 0.63 -1.96
C GLU A 123 14.07 -0.13 -1.89
N GLU A 124 13.83 -0.82 -0.77
CA GLU A 124 12.51 -1.37 -0.45
C GLU A 124 11.53 -0.22 -0.19
N LEU A 125 10.36 -0.29 -0.82
CA LEU A 125 9.26 0.64 -0.61
C LEU A 125 8.46 0.18 0.61
N THR A 126 8.25 1.09 1.56
CA THR A 126 7.50 0.80 2.79
C THR A 126 6.59 1.95 3.15
N PHE A 127 5.44 1.68 3.79
CA PHE A 127 4.55 2.71 4.33
C PHE A 127 4.07 2.36 5.74
N ASP A 128 3.54 3.34 6.47
CA ASP A 128 2.98 3.08 7.78
C ASP A 128 1.57 2.46 7.67
N TYR A 129 1.38 1.29 8.28
CA TYR A 129 0.12 0.55 8.28
C TYR A 129 -0.91 1.12 9.26
N ASP A 130 -0.55 2.14 10.06
CA ASP A 130 -1.41 2.78 11.09
C ASP A 130 -2.81 3.22 10.60
N PHE A 131 -3.03 3.17 9.28
CA PHE A 131 -4.29 3.40 8.61
C PHE A 131 -5.22 2.17 8.47
N ASP A 132 -4.80 0.97 8.88
CA ASP A 132 -5.58 -0.26 8.69
C ASP A 132 -6.31 -0.71 9.99
N PRO A 133 -7.60 -0.36 10.16
CA PRO A 133 -8.39 -0.82 11.30
C PRO A 133 -8.68 -2.34 11.28
N PHE A 134 -8.27 -3.06 10.23
CA PHE A 134 -8.47 -4.50 10.06
C PHE A 134 -7.26 -5.33 10.52
N SER A 135 -6.18 -4.70 11.00
CA SER A 135 -5.09 -5.35 11.73
C SER A 135 -5.59 -5.89 13.08
N THR A 136 -6.25 -7.05 13.04
CA THR A 136 -6.85 -7.69 14.23
C THR A 136 -5.85 -8.54 15.01
N LYS A 137 -4.67 -8.79 14.45
CA LYS A 137 -3.59 -9.55 15.08
C LYS A 137 -2.39 -8.63 15.28
N LYS A 138 -2.01 -8.43 16.54
CA LYS A 138 -0.74 -7.79 16.91
C LYS A 138 0.42 -8.69 16.45
N GLN A 139 0.80 -8.56 15.20
CA GLN A 139 1.97 -9.23 14.65
C GLN A 139 3.22 -8.47 15.10
N LYS A 140 4.33 -9.18 15.31
CA LYS A 140 5.59 -8.54 15.64
C LYS A 140 6.06 -7.71 14.45
N CYS A 141 6.37 -6.44 14.67
CA CYS A 141 6.95 -5.60 13.63
C CYS A 141 8.43 -5.95 13.43
N LEU A 142 8.81 -6.23 12.19
CA LEU A 142 10.16 -6.58 11.77
C LEU A 142 10.74 -5.52 10.81
N CYS A 143 10.33 -4.25 10.97
CA CYS A 143 10.79 -3.19 10.08
C CYS A 143 12.28 -2.85 10.21
N GLY A 144 12.90 -3.17 11.36
CA GLY A 144 14.31 -2.88 11.64
C GLY A 144 14.64 -1.41 11.93
N SER A 145 13.65 -0.50 11.87
CA SER A 145 13.87 0.92 12.19
C SER A 145 14.26 1.13 13.66
N ALA A 146 15.07 2.16 13.92
CA ALA A 146 15.48 2.52 15.29
C ALA A 146 14.27 2.94 16.16
N ASN A 147 13.23 3.49 15.55
CA ASN A 147 12.00 3.93 16.20
C ASN A 147 10.85 2.91 16.05
N CYS A 148 11.18 1.62 15.91
CA CYS A 148 10.20 0.56 15.72
C CYS A 148 9.21 0.47 16.90
N ARG A 149 7.91 0.45 16.59
CA ARG A 149 6.82 0.29 17.57
C ARG A 149 6.72 -1.12 18.15
N GLY A 150 7.46 -2.08 17.58
CA GLY A 150 7.53 -3.48 18.03
C GLY A 150 6.35 -4.35 17.56
N VAL A 151 5.22 -3.76 17.20
CA VAL A 151 4.01 -4.45 16.71
C VAL A 151 3.41 -3.74 15.50
N LEU A 152 2.71 -4.51 14.66
CA LEU A 152 1.81 -4.06 13.60
C LEU A 152 0.38 -3.89 14.12
#